data_AF-A0A0N0XHT8-F1
#
_entry.id   AF-A0A0N0XHT8-F1
#
_cell.length_a   1.000
_cell.length_b   1.000
_cell.length_c   1.000
_cell.angle_alpha   90.00
_cell.angle_beta   90.00
_cell.angle_gamma   90.00
#
_symmetry.space_group_name_H-M   'P 1'
#
loop_
_entity.id
_entity.type
_entity.pdbx_description
1 polymer ?
#
loop_
_entity_poly.entity_id
_entity_poly.type
_entity_poly.pdbx_seq_one_letter_code
_entity_poly.pdbx_strand_id
1 'polypeptide(L)' 'MQRPQVIVLNGCSSSGKTSLARALQEALPYQYLNFSIDSVLDGLPPSDLRALQTGAKIHRAGYDWRALVRAYHFAIPGLL' A
#
# COMPACT_ATOMS: atom_id res chain seq x y z
N MET A 1 -23.85 8.78 6.60
CA MET A 1 -22.41 9.02 6.80
C MET A 1 -21.85 9.60 5.51
N GLN A 2 -21.03 10.66 5.56
CA GLN A 2 -20.33 11.13 4.37
C GLN A 2 -19.29 10.09 3.93
N ARG A 3 -19.09 9.94 2.62
CA ARG A 3 -18.06 9.04 2.08
C ARG A 3 -16.67 9.62 2.37
N PRO A 4 -15.65 8.79 2.63
CA PRO A 4 -14.28 9.28 2.79
C PRO A 4 -13.81 9.95 1.51
N GLN A 5 -12.98 10.99 1.66
CA GLN A 5 -12.28 11.62 0.53
C GLN A 5 -11.02 10.82 0.20
N VAL A 6 -10.77 10.60 -1.09
CA VAL A 6 -9.63 9.82 -1.58
C VAL A 6 -8.87 10.63 -2.61
N ILE A 7 -7.56 10.75 -2.43
CA ILE A 7 -6.64 11.34 -3.40
C ILE A 7 -5.77 10.20 -3.95
N VAL A 8 -5.81 9.99 -5.26
CA VAL A 8 -4.99 8.95 -5.92
C VAL A 8 -3.78 9.61 -6.59
N LEU A 9 -2.58 9.26 -6.12
CA LEU A 9 -1.32 9.72 -6.72
C LEU A 9 -0.84 8.72 -7.76
N ASN A 10 -0.84 9.12 -9.04
CA ASN A 10 -0.37 8.29 -10.15
C ASN A 10 1.01 8.75 -10.66
N GLY A 11 1.86 7.79 -11.06
CA GLY A 11 3.19 8.06 -11.62
C GLY A 11 4.12 6.83 -11.60
N CYS A 12 5.16 6.85 -12.42
CA CYS A 12 6.16 5.77 -12.53
C CYS A 12 6.81 5.41 -11.18
N SER A 13 7.44 4.24 -11.09
CA SER A 13 8.26 3.89 -9.91
C SER A 13 9.30 4.99 -9.65
N SER A 14 9.52 5.34 -8.39
CA SER A 14 10.44 6.40 -7.95
C SER A 14 10.13 7.83 -8.44
N SER A 15 8.96 8.11 -9.02
CA SER A 15 8.57 9.46 -9.49
C SER A 15 8.29 10.51 -8.39
N GLY A 16 8.60 10.22 -7.12
CA GLY A 16 8.38 11.13 -6.00
C GLY A 16 6.98 11.09 -5.36
N LYS A 17 6.15 10.07 -5.64
CA LYS A 17 4.79 9.93 -5.07
C LYS A 17 4.77 9.99 -3.54
N THR A 18 5.73 9.34 -2.87
CA THR A 18 5.85 9.34 -1.41
C THR A 18 6.14 10.74 -0.86
N SER A 19 7.02 11.50 -1.52
CA SER A 19 7.33 12.87 -1.13
C SER A 19 6.12 13.79 -1.31
N LEU A 20 5.39 13.64 -2.42
CA LEU A 20 4.16 14.39 -2.67
C LEU A 20 3.06 14.03 -1.66
N ALA A 21 2.89 12.75 -1.34
CA ALA A 21 1.93 12.30 -0.33
C ALA A 21 2.21 12.97 1.03
N ARG A 22 3.46 12.97 1.48
CA ARG A 22 3.88 13.63 2.72
C ARG A 22 3.62 15.14 2.68
N ALA A 23 3.97 15.80 1.58
CA ALA A 23 3.72 17.23 1.42
C ALA A 23 2.21 17.56 1.47
N LEU A 24 1.37 16.72 0.86
CA LEU A 24 -0.09 16.88 0.93
C LEU A 24 -0.64 16.65 2.34
N GLN A 25 -0.12 15.66 3.07
CA GLN A 25 -0.54 15.40 4.45
C GLN A 25 -0.28 16.59 5.37
N GLU A 26 0.83 17.31 5.17
CA GLU A 26 1.15 18.54 5.93
C GLU A 26 0.37 19.77 5.45
N ALA A 27 0.08 19.87 4.15
CA ALA A 27 -0.52 21.06 3.56
C ALA A 27 -2.06 21.09 3.65
N LEU A 28 -2.72 19.93 3.74
CA LEU A 28 -4.18 19.84 3.71
C LEU A 28 -4.80 20.10 5.10
N PRO A 29 -5.98 20.76 5.17
CA PRO A 29 -6.62 21.11 6.44
C PRO A 29 -7.26 19.91 7.17
N TYR A 30 -7.32 18.74 6.54
CA TYR A 30 -7.88 17.52 7.12
C TYR A 30 -6.83 16.42 7.16
N GLN A 31 -6.94 15.50 8.11
CA GLN A 31 -6.03 14.36 8.21
C GLN A 31 -6.21 13.41 7.02
N TYR A 32 -5.12 13.16 6.30
CA TYR A 32 -5.03 12.10 5.30
C TYR A 32 -4.04 11.02 5.76
N LEU A 33 -4.36 9.77 5.45
CA LEU A 33 -3.47 8.62 5.63
C LEU A 33 -2.89 8.23 4.27
N ASN A 34 -1.59 7.96 4.24
CA ASN A 34 -0.92 7.47 3.04
C ASN A 34 -0.96 5.93 3.00
N PHE A 35 -1.68 5.39 2.03
CA PHE A 35 -1.71 3.96 1.74
C PHE A 35 -1.03 3.70 0.39
N SER A 36 0.00 2.87 0.37
CA SER A 36 0.66 2.47 -0.87
C SER A 36 0.75 0.95 -0.98
N ILE A 37 1.14 0.51 -2.18
CA ILE A 37 1.47 -0.90 -2.44
C ILE A 37 2.59 -1.39 -1.51
N ASP A 38 3.50 -0.48 -1.12
CA ASP A 38 4.63 -0.79 -0.23
C ASP A 38 4.13 -1.23 1.15
N SER A 39 3.00 -0.67 1.63
CA SER A 39 2.38 -1.12 2.88
C SER A 39 1.95 -2.59 2.86
N VAL A 40 1.59 -3.11 1.68
CA VAL A 40 1.28 -4.54 1.51
C VAL A 40 2.56 -5.37 1.40
N LEU A 41 3.61 -4.82 0.76
CA LEU A 41 4.92 -5.48 0.65
C LEU A 41 5.58 -5.66 2.02
N ASP A 42 5.47 -4.68 2.91
CA ASP A 42 6.00 -4.75 4.28
C ASP A 42 5.34 -5.86 5.12
N GLY A 43 4.11 -6.27 4.76
CA GLY A 43 3.39 -7.38 5.39
C GLY A 43 3.75 -8.77 4.86
N LEU A 44 4.59 -8.88 3.82
CA LEU A 44 4.99 -10.17 3.25
C LEU A 44 6.00 -10.91 4.14
N PRO A 45 6.02 -12.25 4.10
CA PRO A 45 7.15 -13.01 4.63
C PRO A 45 8.48 -12.52 4.02
N PRO A 46 9.56 -12.38 4.80
CA PRO A 46 10.84 -11.84 4.30
C PRO A 46 11.41 -12.59 3.09
N SER A 47 11.17 -13.90 3.00
CA SER A 47 11.55 -14.73 1.84
C SER A 47 10.85 -14.31 0.55
N ASP A 48 9.59 -13.94 0.65
CA ASP A 48 8.72 -13.63 -0.48
C ASP A 48 9.01 -12.19 -0.96
N LEU A 49 9.25 -11.26 -0.03
CA LEU A 49 9.75 -9.93 -0.35
C LEU A 49 11.09 -10.00 -1.09
N ARG A 50 12.02 -10.83 -0.62
CA ARG A 50 13.31 -11.03 -1.30
C ARG A 50 13.13 -11.61 -2.71
N ALA A 51 12.22 -12.57 -2.87
CA ALA A 51 11.93 -13.14 -4.18
C ALA A 51 11.41 -12.07 -5.16
N LEU A 52 10.52 -11.19 -4.71
CA LEU A 52 10.05 -10.06 -5.54
C LEU A 52 11.18 -9.11 -5.93
N GLN A 53 12.07 -8.78 -4.99
CA GLN A 53 13.20 -7.89 -5.23
C GLN A 53 14.20 -8.44 -6.26
N THR A 54 14.34 -9.77 -6.36
CA THR A 54 15.22 -10.43 -7.33
C THR A 54 14.51 -10.85 -8.62
N GLY A 55 13.20 -10.58 -8.74
CA GLY A 55 12.39 -11.06 -9.86
C GLY A 55 12.10 -12.56 -9.84
N ALA A 56 12.37 -13.25 -8.73
CA ALA A 56 12.03 -14.65 -8.55
C ALA A 56 10.53 -14.84 -8.32
N LYS A 57 10.01 -16.01 -8.72
CA LYS A 57 8.60 -16.36 -8.53
C LYS A 57 8.32 -16.73 -7.08
N ILE A 58 7.19 -16.25 -6.55
CA ILE A 58 6.64 -16.72 -5.28
C ILE A 58 5.79 -17.96 -5.56
N HIS A 59 6.12 -19.08 -4.90
CA HIS A 59 5.42 -20.36 -5.05
C HIS A 59 4.44 -20.67 -3.91
N ARG A 60 4.28 -19.76 -2.95
CA ARG A 60 3.41 -19.96 -1.79
C ARG A 60 1.95 -20.11 -2.23
N ALA A 61 1.28 -21.12 -1.71
CA ALA A 61 -0.17 -21.28 -1.91
C ALA A 61 -0.91 -20.01 -1.44
N GLY A 62 -1.89 -19.56 -2.24
CA GLY A 62 -2.65 -18.35 -1.94
C GLY A 62 -1.96 -17.03 -2.36
N TYR A 63 -0.84 -17.09 -3.08
CA TYR A 63 -0.23 -15.89 -3.68
C TYR A 63 -1.11 -15.33 -4.82
N ASP A 64 -2.03 -14.43 -4.46
CA ASP A 64 -2.80 -13.58 -5.37
C ASP A 64 -2.70 -12.13 -4.88
N TRP A 65 -1.97 -11.31 -5.64
CA TRP A 65 -1.73 -9.91 -5.27
C TRP A 65 -3.02 -9.12 -5.04
N ARG A 66 -4.05 -9.34 -5.85
CA ARG A 66 -5.33 -8.63 -5.71
C ARG A 66 -6.06 -9.05 -4.44
N ALA A 67 -6.01 -10.33 -4.10
CA ALA A 67 -6.58 -10.84 -2.86
C ALA A 67 -5.83 -10.30 -1.63
N LEU A 68 -4.50 -10.28 -1.65
CA LEU A 68 -3.68 -9.75 -0.57
C LEU A 68 -3.93 -8.26 -0.31
N VAL A 69 -4.01 -7.45 -1.38
CA VAL A 69 -4.36 -6.02 -1.27
C VAL A 69 -5.75 -5.86 -0.63
N ARG A 70 -6.75 -6.62 -1.07
CA ARG A 70 -8.10 -6.56 -0.46
C ARG A 70 -8.08 -6.97 1.01
N ALA A 71 -7.40 -8.07 1.34
CA ALA A 71 -7.28 -8.56 2.71
C ALA A 71 -6.64 -7.51 3.64
N TYR A 72 -5.57 -6.85 3.20
CA TYR A 72 -4.94 -5.76 3.95
C TYR A 72 -5.94 -4.65 4.29
N HIS A 73 -6.70 -4.17 3.31
CA HIS A 73 -7.70 -3.12 3.53
C HIS A 73 -8.87 -3.57 4.41
N PHE A 74 -9.30 -4.83 4.30
CA PHE A 74 -10.36 -5.40 5.14
C PHE A 74 -9.93 -5.68 6.58
N ALA A 75 -8.64 -5.86 6.84
CA ALA A 75 -8.12 -6.05 8.18
C ALA A 75 -8.04 -4.75 8.97
N ILE A 76 -7.86 -3.59 8.31
CA ILE A 76 -7.71 -2.28 8.96
C ILE A 76 -8.86 -1.96 9.95
N PRO A 77 -10.15 -2.16 9.61
CA PRO A 77 -11.24 -1.95 10.57
C PRO A 77 -11.15 -2.79 11.84
N GLY A 78 -10.50 -3.96 11.80
CA GLY A 78 -10.33 -4.84 12.97
C GLY A 78 -9.15 -4.47 13.86
N LEU A 79 -8.39 -3.43 13.52
CA LEU A 79 -7.31 -2.88 14.35
C LEU A 79 -7.80 -1.77 15.31
N LEU A 80 -9.07 -1.40 15.23
CA LEU A 80 -9.76 -0.41 16.06
C LEU A 80 -10.75 -1.11 17.00
#